data_AF-A0A6J6ESK1-F1
#
_entry.id   AF-A0A6J6ESK1-F1
#
_cell.length_a   1.000
_cell.length_b   1.000
_cell.length_c   1.000
_cell.angle_alpha   90.00
_cell.angle_beta   90.00
_cell.angle_gamma   90.00
#
_symmetry.space_group_name_H-M   'P 1'
#
loop_
_entity.id
_entity.type
_entity.pdbx_description
1 polymer ?
#
loop_
_entity_poly.entity_id
_entity_poly.type
_entity_poly.pdbx_seq_one_letter_code
_entity_poly.pdbx_strand_id
1 'polypeptide(L)'
;MASAERLVVIEDTHELPSRHRNAVRLEARPPSAEGRGAVSLDDLLRAALRLRPDRIIVGEVRGSEALTLVQSMNTGHVGSMSTVHANSAIDGLERIDLLVSQAAPSWRADDIRRTVSAAIGTVVHLVKTADGRRLIDHVVHVRHSDRRHIETVHRATA
;
A
#
# COMPACT_ATOMS: atom_id res chain seq x y z
N MET A 1 8.89 5.88 13.94
CA MET A 1 9.99 5.61 12.99
C MET A 1 11.27 6.09 13.64
N ALA A 2 12.31 5.26 13.64
CA ALA A 2 13.58 5.64 14.24
C ALA A 2 14.28 6.68 13.34
N SER A 3 14.94 7.68 13.92
CA SER A 3 15.52 8.81 13.17
C SER A 3 16.53 8.41 12.08
N ALA A 4 17.10 7.20 12.15
CA ALA A 4 18.05 6.67 11.18
C ALA A 4 17.38 5.99 9.96
N GLU A 5 16.11 5.59 10.07
CA GLU A 5 15.40 4.86 9.01
C GLU A 5 15.34 5.69 7.71
N ARG A 6 15.61 5.05 6.58
CA ARG A 6 15.40 5.62 5.25
C ARG A 6 13.97 5.37 4.82
N LEU A 7 13.22 6.45 4.63
CA LEU A 7 11.88 6.39 4.08
C LEU A 7 11.94 6.71 2.59
N VAL A 8 11.27 5.91 1.76
CA VAL A 8 11.00 6.27 0.37
C VAL A 8 9.50 6.47 0.20
N VAL A 9 9.10 7.69 -0.14
CA VAL A 9 7.70 8.07 -0.38
C VAL A 9 7.49 8.15 -1.89
N ILE A 10 6.48 7.46 -2.40
CA ILE A 10 6.17 7.32 -3.83
C ILE A 10 4.73 7.74 -4.05
N GLU A 11 4.50 8.76 -4.87
CA GLU A 11 3.18 9.36 -5.06
C GLU A 11 2.93 9.71 -6.53
N ASP A 12 1.66 9.78 -6.95
CA ASP A 12 1.31 10.34 -8.27
C ASP A 12 1.42 11.87 -8.27
N THR A 13 0.90 12.48 -7.21
CA THR A 13 1.00 13.90 -6.90
C THR A 13 1.57 14.01 -5.51
N HIS A 14 2.50 14.94 -5.33
CA HIS A 14 3.13 15.18 -4.04
C HIS A 14 2.15 15.72 -2.98
N GLU A 15 1.68 14.87 -2.06
CA GLU A 15 0.68 15.25 -1.05
C GLU A 15 1.18 15.05 0.39
N LEU A 16 1.96 14.00 0.64
CA LEU A 16 2.36 13.59 1.98
C LEU A 16 3.48 14.48 2.53
N PRO A 17 3.25 15.28 3.58
CA PRO A 17 4.33 16.02 4.21
C PRO A 17 5.21 15.05 5.01
N SER A 18 6.49 14.94 4.65
CA SER A 18 7.47 14.19 5.45
C SER A 18 8.43 15.14 6.14
N ARG A 19 8.46 15.10 7.49
CA ARG A 19 9.47 15.79 8.31
C ARG A 19 10.66 14.88 8.64
N HIS A 20 10.69 13.65 8.11
CA HIS A 20 11.75 12.70 8.39
C HIS A 20 13.05 13.11 7.67
N ARG A 21 14.16 13.21 8.40
CA ARG A 21 15.44 13.72 7.85
C ARG A 21 15.98 12.87 6.71
N ASN A 22 15.80 11.56 6.78
CA ASN A 22 16.26 10.59 5.77
C ASN A 22 15.09 10.12 4.90
N ALA A 23 14.36 11.06 4.29
CA ALA A 23 13.26 10.76 3.36
C ALA A 23 13.67 11.07 1.92
N VAL A 24 13.48 10.10 1.03
CA VAL A 24 13.53 10.30 -0.43
C VAL A 24 12.09 10.33 -0.93
N ARG A 25 11.80 11.28 -1.83
CA ARG A 25 10.47 11.43 -2.43
C ARG A 25 10.56 11.23 -3.92
N LEU A 26 9.72 10.35 -4.43
CA LEU A 26 9.62 9.99 -5.82
C LEU A 26 8.20 10.29 -6.28
N GLU A 27 8.07 10.94 -7.43
CA GLU A 27 6.80 11.36 -7.99
C GLU A 27 6.63 10.77 -9.38
N ALA A 28 5.49 10.11 -9.61
CA ALA A 28 5.16 9.55 -10.91
C ALA A 28 5.02 10.69 -11.93
N ARG A 29 5.28 10.38 -13.19
CA ARG A 29 5.17 11.36 -14.26
C ARG A 29 4.25 10.81 -15.34
N PRO A 30 3.16 11.51 -15.69
CA PRO A 30 2.37 11.13 -16.85
C PRO A 30 3.20 11.26 -18.14
N PRO A 31 2.79 10.61 -19.24
CA PRO A 31 3.44 10.83 -20.53
C PRO A 31 3.35 12.30 -20.96
N SER A 32 4.33 12.75 -21.73
CA SER A 32 4.31 14.04 -22.42
C SER A 32 3.19 14.08 -23.47
N ALA A 33 2.95 15.25 -24.06
CA ALA A 33 1.96 15.40 -25.14
C ALA A 33 2.24 14.46 -26.33
N GLU A 34 3.49 14.11 -26.57
CA GLU A 34 3.96 13.17 -27.58
C GLU A 34 3.91 11.71 -27.12
N GLY A 35 3.33 11.42 -25.96
CA GLY A 35 3.19 10.07 -25.41
C GLY A 35 4.47 9.50 -24.80
N ARG A 36 5.47 10.32 -24.47
CA ARG A 36 6.81 9.85 -24.05
C ARG A 36 7.12 10.20 -22.60
N GLY A 37 8.05 9.44 -22.01
CA GLY A 37 8.60 9.78 -20.70
C GLY A 37 7.67 9.54 -19.52
N ALA A 38 6.63 8.71 -19.68
CA ALA A 38 5.85 8.25 -18.53
C ALA A 38 6.76 7.51 -17.55
N VAL A 39 6.56 7.76 -16.25
CA VAL A 39 7.18 7.03 -15.14
C VAL A 39 6.05 6.64 -14.22
N SER A 40 5.77 5.34 -14.14
CA SER A 40 4.69 4.80 -13.32
C SER A 40 5.09 4.68 -11.86
N LEU A 41 4.11 4.50 -10.97
CA LEU A 41 4.36 4.13 -9.58
C LEU A 41 5.16 2.82 -9.48
N ASP A 42 4.91 1.84 -10.36
CA ASP A 42 5.65 0.57 -10.37
C ASP A 42 7.12 0.78 -10.74
N ASP A 43 7.41 1.66 -11.72
CA ASP A 43 8.79 2.01 -12.09
C ASP A 43 9.55 2.62 -10.90
N LEU A 44 8.92 3.56 -10.21
CA LEU A 44 9.49 4.22 -9.03
C LEU A 44 9.66 3.25 -7.87
N LEU A 45 8.71 2.35 -7.67
CA LEU A 45 8.75 1.36 -6.61
C LEU A 45 9.89 0.35 -6.83
N ARG A 46 10.08 -0.13 -8.06
CA ARG A 46 11.25 -0.97 -8.41
C ARG A 46 12.56 -0.21 -8.25
N ALA A 47 12.61 1.07 -8.63
CA ALA A 47 13.79 1.91 -8.43
C ALA A 47 14.08 2.12 -6.93
N ALA A 48 13.05 2.32 -6.12
CA ALA A 48 13.14 2.53 -4.69
C ALA A 48 13.84 1.38 -3.97
N LEU A 49 13.65 0.12 -4.41
CA LEU A 49 14.33 -1.05 -3.83
C LEU A 49 15.86 -0.96 -3.91
N ARG A 50 16.40 -0.18 -4.86
CA ARG A 50 17.86 0.06 -4.98
C ARG A 50 18.37 1.15 -4.05
N LEU A 51 17.47 1.91 -3.43
CA LEU A 51 17.82 3.00 -2.50
C LEU A 51 18.04 2.52 -1.07
N ARG A 52 17.97 1.19 -0.82
CA ARG A 52 17.97 0.57 0.51
C ARG A 52 16.97 1.24 1.47
N PRO A 53 15.67 1.29 1.13
CA PRO A 53 14.67 1.82 2.04
C PRO A 53 14.55 0.92 3.26
N ASP A 54 14.37 1.51 4.44
CA ASP A 54 13.87 0.78 5.59
C ASP A 54 12.34 0.67 5.49
N ARG A 55 11.68 1.71 4.95
CA ARG A 55 10.22 1.75 4.74
C ARG A 55 9.85 2.39 3.42
N ILE A 56 8.84 1.82 2.78
CA ILE A 56 8.27 2.34 1.54
C ILE A 56 6.85 2.83 1.84
N ILE A 57 6.55 4.06 1.46
CA ILE A 57 5.21 4.63 1.57
C ILE A 57 4.73 4.91 0.16
N VAL A 58 3.71 4.20 -0.28
CA VAL A 58 3.03 4.49 -1.55
C VAL A 58 1.79 5.31 -1.22
N GLY A 59 1.57 6.44 -1.91
CA GLY A 59 0.43 7.31 -1.66
C GLY A 59 -0.90 6.55 -1.78
N GLU A 60 -1.15 6.00 -2.96
CA GLU A 60 -2.29 5.14 -3.26
C GLU A 60 -1.87 4.03 -4.21
N VAL A 61 -2.37 2.81 -3.98
CA VAL A 61 -2.27 1.71 -4.96
C VAL A 61 -3.57 1.55 -5.76
N ARG A 62 -3.42 1.56 -7.08
CA ARG A 62 -4.48 1.52 -8.09
C ARG A 62 -4.23 0.53 -9.24
N GLY A 63 -3.02 -0.01 -9.36
CA GLY A 63 -2.59 -0.81 -10.50
C GLY A 63 -1.49 -1.82 -10.18
N SER A 64 -0.58 -2.01 -11.14
CA SER A 64 0.44 -3.06 -11.12
C SER A 64 1.45 -2.93 -9.97
N GLU A 65 1.64 -1.71 -9.45
CA GLU A 65 2.49 -1.44 -8.30
C GLU A 65 2.07 -2.20 -7.04
N ALA A 66 0.81 -2.66 -6.96
CA ALA A 66 0.32 -3.45 -5.84
C ALA A 66 1.13 -4.75 -5.66
N LEU A 67 1.46 -5.44 -6.76
CA LEU A 67 2.28 -6.67 -6.71
C LEU A 67 3.67 -6.37 -6.18
N THR A 68 4.34 -5.36 -6.75
CA THR A 68 5.69 -4.98 -6.34
C THR A 68 5.71 -4.52 -4.88
N LEU A 69 4.67 -3.79 -4.42
CA LEU A 69 4.56 -3.33 -3.04
C LEU A 69 4.42 -4.52 -2.09
N VAL A 70 3.47 -5.41 -2.35
CA VAL A 70 3.24 -6.62 -1.56
C VAL A 70 4.50 -7.50 -1.51
N GLN A 71 5.19 -7.68 -2.64
CA GLN A 71 6.46 -8.41 -2.67
C GLN A 71 7.56 -7.71 -1.86
N SER A 72 7.66 -6.38 -1.94
CA SER A 72 8.66 -5.61 -1.20
C SER A 72 8.48 -5.73 0.32
N MET A 73 7.22 -5.71 0.79
CA MET A 73 6.86 -5.91 2.20
C MET A 73 7.31 -7.28 2.72
N ASN A 74 7.17 -8.31 1.89
CA ASN A 74 7.59 -9.67 2.22
C ASN A 74 9.12 -9.89 2.12
N THR A 75 9.88 -8.97 1.52
CA THR A 75 11.32 -9.13 1.22
C THR A 75 12.22 -8.12 1.93
N GLY A 76 11.85 -7.73 3.15
CA GLY A 76 12.71 -6.97 4.05
C GLY A 76 12.37 -5.48 4.20
N HIS A 77 11.28 -5.02 3.61
CA HIS A 77 10.79 -3.63 3.74
C HIS A 77 9.58 -3.57 4.68
N VAL A 78 9.73 -4.16 5.87
CA VAL A 78 8.65 -4.28 6.87
C VAL A 78 8.24 -2.90 7.39
N GLY A 79 6.94 -2.71 7.63
CA GLY A 79 6.41 -1.41 8.08
C GLY A 79 6.21 -0.39 6.95
N SER A 80 6.33 -0.84 5.70
CA SER A 80 5.80 -0.13 4.53
C SER A 80 4.28 0.01 4.61
N MET A 81 3.72 1.00 3.93
CA MET A 81 2.28 1.29 3.97
C MET A 81 1.80 1.92 2.67
N SER A 82 0.50 1.81 2.43
CA SER A 82 -0.19 2.50 1.35
C SER A 82 -1.64 2.77 1.71
N THR A 83 -2.30 3.62 0.93
CA THR A 83 -3.77 3.72 0.90
C THR A 83 -4.34 2.96 -0.29
N VAL A 84 -5.62 2.59 -0.19
CA VAL A 84 -6.43 2.02 -1.25
C VAL A 84 -7.88 2.41 -1.01
N HIS A 85 -8.62 2.81 -2.07
CA HIS A 85 -10.04 3.10 -1.95
C HIS A 85 -10.88 1.83 -1.75
N ALA A 86 -11.65 1.78 -0.65
CA ALA A 86 -12.52 0.66 -0.32
C ALA A 86 -13.67 1.05 0.64
N ASN A 87 -14.79 0.32 0.58
CA ASN A 87 -15.95 0.56 1.43
C ASN A 87 -15.85 -0.13 2.81
N SER A 88 -14.89 -1.04 2.98
CA SER A 88 -14.58 -1.70 4.25
C SER A 88 -13.11 -2.12 4.28
N ALA A 89 -12.59 -2.54 5.44
CA ALA A 89 -11.25 -3.13 5.50
C ALA A 89 -11.13 -4.43 4.69
N ILE A 90 -12.21 -5.23 4.61
CA ILE A 90 -12.24 -6.48 3.85
C ILE A 90 -12.19 -6.16 2.36
N ASP A 91 -13.03 -5.24 1.89
CA ASP A 91 -13.04 -4.76 0.50
C ASP A 91 -11.67 -4.21 0.10
N GLY A 92 -10.96 -3.56 1.03
CA GLY A 92 -9.60 -3.08 0.81
C GLY A 92 -8.63 -4.22 0.52
N LEU A 93 -8.66 -5.28 1.32
CA LEU A 93 -7.83 -6.47 1.11
C LEU A 93 -8.19 -7.21 -0.18
N GLU A 94 -9.48 -7.36 -0.47
CA GLU A 94 -9.96 -7.98 -1.73
C GLU A 94 -9.55 -7.16 -2.95
N ARG A 95 -9.55 -5.83 -2.83
CA ARG A 95 -9.05 -4.94 -3.88
C ARG A 95 -7.56 -5.12 -4.11
N ILE A 96 -6.75 -5.26 -3.05
CA ILE A 96 -5.33 -5.60 -3.21
C ILE A 96 -5.16 -6.96 -3.88
N ASP A 97 -5.93 -7.99 -3.47
CA ASP A 97 -5.89 -9.31 -4.12
C ASP A 97 -6.18 -9.21 -5.63
N LEU A 98 -7.19 -8.42 -6.01
CA LEU A 98 -7.53 -8.18 -7.41
C LEU A 98 -6.41 -7.49 -8.18
N LEU A 99 -5.82 -6.43 -7.63
CA LEU A 99 -4.71 -5.70 -8.27
C LEU A 99 -3.49 -6.60 -8.45
N VAL A 100 -3.16 -7.40 -7.43
CA VAL A 100 -2.10 -8.41 -7.52
C VAL A 100 -2.43 -9.45 -8.58
N SER A 101 -3.68 -9.93 -8.65
CA SER A 101 -4.11 -10.89 -9.68
C SER A 101 -3.97 -10.35 -11.10
N GLN A 102 -4.24 -9.06 -11.31
CA GLN A 102 -4.08 -8.41 -12.61
C GLN A 102 -2.59 -8.27 -13.00
N ALA A 103 -1.73 -7.98 -12.03
CA ALA A 103 -0.29 -7.87 -12.22
C ALA A 103 0.42 -9.24 -12.35
N ALA A 104 -0.16 -10.31 -11.79
CA ALA A 104 0.36 -11.67 -11.80
C ALA A 104 -0.71 -12.69 -12.26
N PRO A 105 -1.12 -12.68 -13.54
CA PRO A 105 -2.23 -13.50 -14.04
C PRO A 105 -1.99 -15.02 -13.98
N SER A 106 -0.74 -15.45 -13.83
CA SER A 106 -0.37 -16.86 -13.67
C SER A 106 -0.47 -17.38 -12.23
N TRP A 107 -0.67 -16.49 -11.24
CA TRP A 107 -0.75 -16.89 -9.84
C TRP A 107 -2.13 -17.43 -9.50
N ARG A 108 -2.18 -18.46 -8.65
CA ARG A 108 -3.46 -18.97 -8.15
C ARG A 108 -4.01 -18.02 -7.09
N ALA A 109 -5.34 -17.93 -6.99
CA ALA A 109 -6.00 -17.07 -6.00
C ALA A 109 -5.53 -17.35 -4.55
N ASP A 110 -5.23 -18.60 -4.22
CA ASP A 110 -4.72 -18.96 -2.89
C ASP A 110 -3.29 -18.46 -2.65
N ASP A 111 -2.42 -18.46 -3.67
CA ASP A 111 -1.07 -17.91 -3.59
C ASP A 111 -1.10 -16.40 -3.39
N ILE A 112 -2.01 -15.72 -4.10
CA ILE A 112 -2.25 -14.27 -3.96
C ILE A 112 -2.70 -13.97 -2.53
N ARG A 113 -3.76 -14.63 -2.06
CA ARG A 113 -4.30 -14.40 -0.71
C ARG A 113 -3.25 -14.63 0.37
N ARG A 114 -2.44 -15.69 0.26
CA ARG A 114 -1.31 -15.95 1.18
C ARG A 114 -0.27 -14.83 1.14
N THR A 115 0.15 -14.44 -0.05
CA THR A 115 1.18 -13.40 -0.24
C THR A 115 0.72 -12.05 0.33
N VAL A 116 -0.52 -11.65 0.08
CA VAL A 116 -1.10 -10.40 0.60
C VAL A 116 -1.27 -10.45 2.12
N SER A 117 -1.74 -11.58 2.67
CA SER A 117 -1.92 -11.71 4.12
C SER A 117 -0.61 -11.82 4.89
N ALA A 118 0.48 -12.24 4.25
CA ALA A 118 1.82 -12.21 4.82
C ALA A 118 2.41 -10.79 4.85
N ALA A 119 2.06 -9.96 3.85
CA ALA A 119 2.57 -8.60 3.71
C ALA A 119 1.83 -7.58 4.61
N ILE A 120 0.50 -7.69 4.67
CA ILE A 120 -0.36 -6.71 5.34
C ILE A 120 -0.78 -7.26 6.69
N GLY A 121 -0.26 -6.69 7.78
CA GLY A 121 -0.63 -7.08 9.16
C GLY A 121 -1.79 -6.28 9.76
N THR A 122 -2.03 -5.06 9.27
CA THR A 122 -3.05 -4.16 9.82
C THR A 122 -3.72 -3.37 8.71
N VAL A 123 -5.04 -3.22 8.79
CA VAL A 123 -5.82 -2.33 7.93
C VAL A 123 -6.59 -1.35 8.81
N VAL A 124 -6.46 -0.06 8.50
CA VAL A 124 -7.21 1.02 9.14
C VAL A 124 -8.22 1.54 8.13
N HIS A 125 -9.50 1.32 8.41
CA HIS A 125 -10.57 1.81 7.54
C HIS A 125 -11.04 3.19 8.00
N LEU A 126 -11.02 4.15 7.08
CA LEU A 126 -11.45 5.53 7.30
C LEU A 126 -12.76 5.78 6.57
N VAL A 127 -13.70 6.44 7.23
CA VAL A 127 -14.97 6.85 6.63
C VAL A 127 -15.13 8.37 6.72
N LYS A 128 -15.86 8.92 5.75
CA LYS A 128 -16.36 10.29 5.80
C LYS A 128 -17.84 10.24 6.16
N THR A 129 -18.21 10.79 7.30
CA THR A 129 -19.61 10.85 7.76
C THR A 129 -20.42 11.84 6.94
N ALA A 130 -21.75 11.76 7.05
CA ALA A 130 -22.68 12.66 6.34
C ALA A 130 -22.44 14.14 6.66
N ASP A 131 -21.97 14.46 7.87
CA ASP A 131 -21.60 15.81 8.30
C ASP A 131 -20.17 16.23 7.88
N GLY A 132 -19.49 15.40 7.10
CA GLY A 132 -18.17 15.69 6.52
C GLY A 132 -16.97 15.39 7.40
N ARG A 133 -17.17 14.93 8.65
CA ARG A 133 -16.06 14.50 9.52
C ARG A 133 -15.40 13.24 8.96
N ARG A 134 -14.10 13.08 9.23
CA ARG A 134 -13.33 11.87 8.93
C ARG A 134 -13.02 11.15 10.22
N LEU A 135 -13.32 9.86 10.29
CA LEU A 135 -13.05 9.02 11.46
C LEU A 135 -12.55 7.65 11.04
N ILE A 136 -11.82 7.02 11.95
CA ILE A 136 -11.45 5.61 11.85
C ILE A 136 -12.71 4.81 12.18
N ASP A 137 -13.29 4.11 11.20
CA ASP A 137 -14.47 3.27 11.44
C ASP A 137 -14.07 1.98 12.15
N HIS A 138 -13.03 1.31 11.66
CA HIS A 138 -12.47 0.15 12.33
C HIS A 138 -10.99 -0.06 12.00
N VAL A 139 -10.32 -0.76 12.90
CA VAL A 139 -8.96 -1.29 12.70
C VAL A 139 -9.06 -2.80 12.77
N VAL A 140 -8.49 -3.47 11.77
CA VAL A 140 -8.41 -4.93 11.74
C VAL A 140 -6.97 -5.40 11.69
N HIS A 141 -6.71 -6.50 12.40
CA HIS A 141 -5.49 -7.27 12.28
C HIS A 141 -5.72 -8.41 11.30
N VAL A 142 -4.78 -8.56 10.37
CA VAL A 142 -4.76 -9.67 9.42
C VAL A 142 -3.75 -10.66 9.94
N ARG A 143 -4.22 -11.86 10.31
CA ARG A 143 -3.36 -12.96 10.75
C ARG A 143 -3.19 -13.96 9.62
N HIS A 144 -1.93 -14.33 9.40
CA HIS A 144 -1.58 -15.39 8.47
C HIS A 144 -1.93 -16.76 9.09
N SER A 145 -2.83 -17.49 8.45
CA SER A 145 -3.10 -18.92 8.69
C SER A 145 -3.47 -19.59 7.36
N ASP A 146 -3.77 -20.89 7.34
CA ASP A 146 -4.22 -21.61 6.12
C ASP A 146 -5.40 -20.90 5.43
N ARG A 147 -6.20 -20.14 6.19
CA ARG A 147 -7.14 -19.15 5.69
C ARG A 147 -6.79 -17.75 6.22
N ARG A 148 -7.04 -16.70 5.43
CA ARG A 148 -6.92 -15.31 5.92
C ARG A 148 -7.86 -15.13 7.11
N HIS A 149 -7.29 -14.85 8.28
CA HIS A 149 -8.07 -14.58 9.49
C HIS A 149 -8.03 -13.08 9.80
N ILE A 150 -9.20 -12.46 9.90
CA ILE A 150 -9.34 -11.02 10.13
C ILE A 150 -9.99 -10.82 11.49
N GLU A 151 -9.30 -10.09 12.36
CA GLU A 151 -9.76 -9.76 13.71
C GLU A 151 -9.98 -8.25 13.81
N THR A 152 -11.20 -7.82 14.17
CA THR A 152 -11.45 -6.40 14.46
C THR A 152 -10.92 -6.07 15.84
N VAL A 153 -9.91 -5.21 15.92
CA VAL A 153 -9.30 -4.78 17.20
C VAL A 153 -9.87 -3.46 17.70
N HIS A 154 -10.44 -2.67 16.80
CA HIS A 154 -11.15 -1.44 17.14
C HIS A 154 -12.31 -1.23 16.19
N ARG A 155 -13.43 -0.73 16.70
CA ARG A 155 -14.57 -0.23 15.92
C ARG A 155 -15.06 1.05 16.59
N ALA A 156 -15.28 2.09 15.81
CA ALA A 156 -15.87 3.32 16.31
C ALA A 156 -17.27 3.02 16.85
N THR A 157 -17.54 3.48 18.06
CA THR A 157 -18.88 3.57 18.60
C THR A 157 -19.54 4.82 18.03
N ALA A 158 -20.74 4.66 17.48
CA ALA A 158 -21.55 5.74 16.92
C ALA A 158 -21.83 6.86 17.93
#